data_AF-A0A159Z4F1-F1
#
_entry.id   AF-A0A159Z4F1-F1
#
_cell.length_a   1.000
_cell.length_b   1.000
_cell.length_c   1.000
_cell.angle_alpha   90.00
_cell.angle_beta   90.00
_cell.angle_gamma   90.00
#
_symmetry.space_group_name_H-M   'P 1'
#
loop_
_entity.id
_entity.type
_entity.pdbx_description
1 polymer ?
#
loop_
_entity_poly.entity_id
_entity_poly.type
_entity_poly.pdbx_seq_one_letter_code
_entity_poly.pdbx_strand_id
1 'polypeptide(L)'
;MALTFKALYVGNSATQLDPVEGNDTAEGGNDFAKATFGAKGNALAGNWVSFTSVDRGGYADILDMNNSKSNDQAIIDNGSGPVTYTMDGTAIFLGYITYNDGTVSAKDLPFVLVQMSNGDLYIMPSKQAGTDTNAALSAKQIQSITFTSIVDVNYSGMQADRSVINFVTCYAAGTLIGTPTGPRAIETLVPGDMVNTLDHGPQPIRWIGRHQLGVMDMIANPALQPVRIGAGAMGQGLPLRELLVSPQHRMLVRSPIAQRMFGGAEVMVAAKHLAGLPGIEPCTGAAPVEYWHILCDRHEVLFAEGAPSESLYTGEQALYALDPEGRAEIAALFPDMAPPEPARDLVPGRRARTLARRHAEGKRELLAQA
;
A
#
# COMPACT_ATOMS: atom_id res chain seq x y z
N MET A 1 -17.60 3.92 -4.28
CA MET A 1 -16.13 3.68 -4.28
C MET A 1 -15.71 3.15 -5.64
N ALA A 2 -14.44 2.78 -5.83
CA ALA A 2 -13.94 2.32 -7.12
C ALA A 2 -14.44 0.91 -7.45
N LEU A 3 -14.83 0.67 -8.71
CA LEU A 3 -15.13 -0.66 -9.24
C LEU A 3 -13.86 -1.42 -9.63
N THR A 4 -12.74 -0.71 -9.82
CA THR A 4 -11.41 -1.28 -10.01
C THR A 4 -10.56 -1.02 -8.76
N PHE A 5 -10.03 -2.08 -8.17
CA PHE A 5 -9.23 -2.02 -6.93
C PHE A 5 -8.20 -3.15 -6.89
N LYS A 6 -7.39 -3.20 -5.82
CA LYS A 6 -6.42 -4.27 -5.61
C LYS A 6 -7.01 -5.38 -4.75
N ALA A 7 -6.97 -6.61 -5.25
CA ALA A 7 -7.31 -7.82 -4.51
C ALA A 7 -6.06 -8.69 -4.34
N LEU A 8 -5.99 -9.45 -3.25
CA LEU A 8 -4.86 -10.33 -2.98
C LEU A 8 -5.21 -11.77 -3.39
N TYR A 9 -4.58 -12.30 -4.42
CA TYR A 9 -4.68 -13.70 -4.79
C TYR A 9 -4.03 -14.60 -3.73
N VAL A 10 -4.77 -15.59 -3.24
CA VAL A 10 -4.33 -16.45 -2.13
C VAL A 10 -4.16 -17.92 -2.52
N GLY A 11 -4.41 -18.24 -3.78
CA GLY A 11 -4.21 -19.58 -4.36
C GLY A 11 -5.43 -20.05 -5.14
N ASN A 12 -5.38 -21.29 -5.60
CA ASN A 12 -6.48 -21.97 -6.26
C ASN A 12 -6.94 -23.13 -5.36
N SER A 13 -8.25 -23.37 -5.31
CA SER A 13 -8.87 -24.44 -4.52
C SER A 13 -9.87 -25.21 -5.36
N ALA A 14 -9.77 -26.54 -5.30
CA ALA A 14 -10.80 -27.44 -5.84
C ALA A 14 -12.02 -27.56 -4.92
N THR A 15 -11.87 -27.22 -3.64
CA THR A 15 -13.02 -27.06 -2.73
C THR A 15 -13.78 -25.81 -3.16
N GLN A 16 -15.06 -25.98 -3.51
CA GLN A 16 -15.96 -24.88 -3.85
C GLN A 16 -16.48 -24.21 -2.60
N LEU A 17 -16.51 -22.90 -2.62
CA LEU A 17 -17.02 -22.04 -1.56
C LEU A 17 -18.56 -22.06 -1.59
N ASP A 18 -19.14 -22.12 -2.78
CA ASP A 18 -20.57 -22.25 -3.04
C ASP A 18 -20.84 -23.45 -3.97
N PRO A 19 -20.93 -24.68 -3.44
CA PRO A 19 -21.20 -25.85 -4.25
C PRO A 19 -22.69 -26.01 -4.64
N VAL A 20 -23.62 -25.31 -3.98
CA VAL A 20 -25.07 -25.44 -4.23
C VAL A 20 -25.64 -24.16 -4.81
N GLU A 21 -25.59 -24.13 -6.12
CA GLU A 21 -26.14 -23.05 -6.92
C GLU A 21 -27.67 -22.92 -6.77
N GLY A 22 -28.16 -21.70 -6.91
CA GLY A 22 -29.57 -21.32 -6.84
C GLY A 22 -30.01 -20.73 -5.49
N ASN A 23 -29.11 -20.51 -4.54
CA ASN A 23 -29.40 -19.90 -3.23
C ASN A 23 -28.36 -18.82 -2.83
N ASP A 24 -28.55 -18.14 -1.69
CA ASP A 24 -27.66 -17.07 -1.20
C ASP A 24 -26.65 -17.55 -0.14
N THR A 25 -26.32 -18.85 -0.12
CA THR A 25 -25.55 -19.49 0.94
C THR A 25 -24.29 -20.16 0.39
N ALA A 26 -23.12 -19.72 0.85
CA ALA A 26 -21.84 -20.37 0.55
C ALA A 26 -21.63 -21.64 1.43
N GLU A 27 -22.20 -22.80 1.08
CA GLU A 27 -22.16 -23.97 1.97
C GLU A 27 -20.75 -24.51 2.23
N GLY A 28 -19.83 -24.31 1.29
CA GLY A 28 -18.42 -24.68 1.42
C GLY A 28 -17.61 -23.78 2.35
N GLY A 29 -18.20 -22.67 2.85
CA GLY A 29 -17.50 -21.72 3.69
C GLY A 29 -16.82 -22.33 4.92
N ASN A 30 -17.44 -23.35 5.55
CA ASN A 30 -16.88 -23.99 6.73
C ASN A 30 -15.54 -24.70 6.47
N ASP A 31 -15.29 -25.15 5.23
CA ASP A 31 -14.04 -25.81 4.86
C ASP A 31 -12.85 -24.83 4.87
N PHE A 32 -13.13 -23.52 4.76
CA PHE A 32 -12.14 -22.46 4.83
C PHE A 32 -12.00 -21.83 6.22
N ALA A 33 -12.86 -22.15 7.19
CA ALA A 33 -12.94 -21.44 8.48
C ALA A 33 -11.63 -21.41 9.30
N LYS A 34 -10.70 -22.33 9.03
CA LYS A 34 -9.37 -22.40 9.67
C LYS A 34 -8.22 -22.46 8.64
N ALA A 35 -8.50 -22.08 7.40
CA ALA A 35 -7.52 -22.10 6.34
C ALA A 35 -6.37 -21.12 6.62
N THR A 36 -5.18 -21.48 6.18
CA THR A 36 -4.04 -20.58 6.12
C THR A 36 -3.54 -20.53 4.69
N PHE A 37 -3.45 -19.32 4.15
CA PHE A 37 -2.94 -19.05 2.81
C PHE A 37 -1.56 -18.43 2.90
N GLY A 38 -0.64 -18.93 2.07
CA GLY A 38 0.77 -18.53 2.09
C GLY A 38 1.57 -19.17 3.24
N ALA A 39 2.89 -19.10 3.11
CA ALA A 39 3.84 -19.61 4.11
C ALA A 39 5.21 -18.95 3.94
N LYS A 40 6.13 -19.20 4.89
CA LYS A 40 7.54 -18.85 4.70
C LYS A 40 8.10 -19.57 3.47
N GLY A 41 8.58 -18.83 2.48
CA GLY A 41 9.06 -19.37 1.19
C GLY A 41 8.00 -19.44 0.09
N ASN A 42 6.72 -19.22 0.42
CA ASN A 42 5.62 -19.01 -0.51
C ASN A 42 4.75 -17.87 0.03
N ALA A 43 5.38 -16.71 0.22
CA ALA A 43 4.74 -15.57 0.85
C ALA A 43 3.68 -14.98 -0.10
N LEU A 44 2.59 -14.47 0.47
CA LEU A 44 1.58 -13.75 -0.31
C LEU A 44 2.04 -12.34 -0.74
N ALA A 45 3.24 -11.93 -0.34
CA ALA A 45 3.86 -10.63 -0.61
C ALA A 45 4.14 -10.47 -2.11
N GLY A 46 3.09 -10.23 -2.89
CA GLY A 46 3.16 -9.97 -4.31
C GLY A 46 2.01 -10.50 -5.14
N ASN A 47 1.09 -11.23 -4.52
CA ASN A 47 -0.05 -11.79 -5.22
C ASN A 47 -1.17 -10.76 -5.46
N TRP A 48 -0.85 -9.45 -5.49
CA TRP A 48 -1.83 -8.39 -5.68
C TRP A 48 -2.18 -8.20 -7.15
N VAL A 49 -3.45 -8.41 -7.48
CA VAL A 49 -4.00 -8.24 -8.83
C VAL A 49 -4.81 -6.95 -8.93
N SER A 50 -4.93 -6.40 -10.14
CA SER A 50 -6.04 -5.50 -10.46
C SER A 50 -7.31 -6.33 -10.56
N PHE A 51 -8.36 -5.91 -9.87
CA PHE A 51 -9.67 -6.55 -9.87
C PHE A 51 -10.70 -5.50 -10.25
N THR A 52 -11.40 -5.71 -11.36
CA THR A 52 -12.52 -4.87 -11.81
C THR A 52 -13.80 -5.66 -11.73
N SER A 53 -14.69 -5.24 -10.85
CA SER A 53 -16.04 -5.80 -10.70
C SER A 53 -16.89 -5.52 -11.95
N VAL A 54 -17.58 -6.55 -12.45
CA VAL A 54 -18.48 -6.45 -13.61
C VAL A 54 -19.84 -7.03 -13.21
N ASP A 55 -20.74 -6.13 -12.81
CA ASP A 55 -22.15 -6.41 -12.56
C ASP A 55 -22.88 -6.59 -13.91
N ARG A 56 -23.42 -7.78 -14.12
CA ARG A 56 -24.15 -8.22 -15.32
C ARG A 56 -25.65 -8.38 -15.07
N GLY A 57 -26.15 -8.06 -13.88
CA GLY A 57 -27.56 -8.11 -13.53
C GLY A 57 -27.81 -8.61 -12.11
N GLY A 58 -29.07 -8.85 -11.75
CA GLY A 58 -29.44 -9.20 -10.39
C GLY A 58 -29.69 -7.96 -9.52
N TYR A 59 -28.94 -7.81 -8.42
CA TYR A 59 -29.06 -6.67 -7.51
C TYR A 59 -28.06 -5.58 -7.88
N ALA A 60 -28.54 -4.33 -8.01
CA ALA A 60 -27.67 -3.21 -8.38
C ALA A 60 -26.47 -3.06 -7.41
N ASP A 61 -25.26 -2.96 -7.98
CA ASP A 61 -23.99 -2.75 -7.28
C ASP A 61 -23.56 -3.92 -6.36
N ILE A 62 -24.14 -5.11 -6.55
CA ILE A 62 -23.82 -6.33 -5.82
C ILE A 62 -23.43 -7.40 -6.83
N LEU A 63 -22.21 -7.93 -6.72
CA LEU A 63 -21.77 -9.08 -7.47
C LEU A 63 -22.37 -10.33 -6.86
N ASP A 64 -23.39 -10.88 -7.51
CA ASP A 64 -24.12 -12.04 -7.07
C ASP A 64 -23.20 -13.25 -6.86
N MET A 65 -23.56 -13.98 -5.81
CA MET A 65 -23.17 -15.36 -5.69
C MET A 65 -24.26 -16.18 -6.34
N ASN A 66 -23.83 -17.27 -6.93
CA ASN A 66 -24.68 -18.28 -7.51
C ASN A 66 -25.21 -17.97 -8.93
N ASN A 67 -24.76 -18.83 -9.84
CA ASN A 67 -24.83 -18.75 -11.30
C ASN A 67 -26.25 -18.81 -11.96
N SER A 68 -27.30 -18.31 -11.30
CA SER A 68 -28.69 -18.63 -11.63
C SER A 68 -29.46 -17.61 -12.48
N LYS A 69 -28.96 -16.37 -12.70
CA LYS A 69 -29.67 -15.38 -13.54
C LYS A 69 -28.79 -14.61 -14.53
N SER A 70 -27.62 -14.15 -14.10
CA SER A 70 -26.66 -13.43 -14.93
C SER A 70 -25.32 -13.39 -14.23
N ASN A 71 -24.48 -14.41 -14.44
CA ASN A 71 -23.25 -14.57 -13.67
C ASN A 71 -22.41 -13.30 -13.66
N ASP A 72 -22.25 -12.74 -12.48
CA ASP A 72 -21.36 -11.63 -12.28
C ASP A 72 -19.90 -12.04 -12.49
N GLN A 73 -19.13 -11.06 -12.94
CA GLN A 73 -17.79 -11.30 -13.42
C GLN A 73 -16.78 -10.37 -12.77
N ALA A 74 -15.53 -10.79 -12.88
CA ALA A 74 -14.39 -9.96 -12.55
C ALA A 74 -13.44 -9.93 -13.75
N ILE A 75 -12.99 -8.74 -14.12
CA ILE A 75 -11.82 -8.61 -14.99
C ILE A 75 -10.60 -8.52 -14.07
N ILE A 76 -9.73 -9.52 -14.14
CA ILE A 76 -8.55 -9.65 -13.29
C ILE A 76 -7.30 -9.51 -14.14
N ASP A 77 -6.39 -8.64 -13.71
CA ASP A 77 -5.09 -8.44 -14.35
C ASP A 77 -3.97 -8.59 -13.31
N ASN A 78 -3.12 -9.59 -13.53
CA ASN A 78 -1.93 -9.87 -12.71
C ASN A 78 -0.63 -9.35 -13.35
N GLY A 79 -0.72 -8.55 -14.41
CA GLY A 79 0.41 -8.08 -15.22
C GLY A 79 0.60 -8.83 -16.54
N SER A 80 -0.15 -9.93 -16.77
CA SER A 80 -0.15 -10.67 -18.04
C SER A 80 -1.26 -10.22 -19.00
N GLY A 81 -2.02 -9.20 -18.61
CA GLY A 81 -3.19 -8.70 -19.33
C GLY A 81 -4.50 -9.11 -18.66
N PRO A 82 -5.58 -8.37 -18.93
CA PRO A 82 -6.88 -8.59 -18.29
C PRO A 82 -7.53 -9.88 -18.78
N VAL A 83 -7.99 -10.69 -17.84
CA VAL A 83 -8.77 -11.92 -18.09
C VAL A 83 -10.08 -11.83 -17.34
N THR A 84 -11.18 -12.19 -18.00
CA THR A 84 -12.52 -12.19 -17.40
C THR A 84 -12.82 -13.56 -16.78
N TYR A 85 -13.20 -13.55 -15.52
CA TYR A 85 -13.65 -14.73 -14.77
C TYR A 85 -15.08 -14.55 -14.30
N THR A 86 -15.80 -15.66 -14.16
CA THR A 86 -17.10 -15.70 -13.51
C THR A 86 -16.92 -15.92 -12.02
N MET A 87 -17.64 -15.15 -11.21
CA MET A 87 -17.70 -15.32 -9.76
C MET A 87 -18.47 -16.59 -9.40
N ASP A 88 -17.98 -17.29 -8.37
CA ASP A 88 -18.57 -18.52 -7.84
C ASP A 88 -19.13 -18.25 -6.44
N GLY A 89 -18.25 -18.00 -5.46
CA GLY A 89 -18.66 -17.77 -4.08
C GLY A 89 -17.98 -16.58 -3.40
N THR A 90 -18.60 -16.03 -2.36
CA THR A 90 -17.99 -15.16 -1.35
C THR A 90 -18.39 -15.56 0.07
N ALA A 91 -17.51 -15.34 1.05
CA ALA A 91 -17.80 -15.51 2.47
C ALA A 91 -16.93 -14.58 3.33
N ILE A 92 -17.36 -14.35 4.58
CA ILE A 92 -16.63 -13.51 5.53
C ILE A 92 -16.03 -14.36 6.63
N PHE A 93 -14.75 -14.16 6.89
CA PHE A 93 -13.97 -14.86 7.91
C PHE A 93 -13.33 -13.89 8.88
N LEU A 94 -13.16 -14.29 10.14
CA LEU A 94 -12.23 -13.65 11.06
C LEU A 94 -10.86 -14.28 10.90
N GLY A 95 -9.81 -13.49 11.06
CA GLY A 95 -8.45 -14.00 10.98
C GLY A 95 -7.38 -13.00 11.38
N TYR A 96 -6.14 -13.30 10.98
CA TYR A 96 -5.00 -12.42 11.16
C TYR A 96 -3.96 -12.61 10.06
N ILE A 97 -3.08 -11.61 9.93
CA ILE A 97 -1.97 -11.59 9.00
C ILE A 97 -0.67 -11.88 9.75
N THR A 98 0.13 -12.81 9.22
CA THR A 98 1.55 -12.93 9.58
C THR A 98 2.36 -12.22 8.51
N TYR A 99 3.27 -11.34 8.92
CA TYR A 99 4.14 -10.59 8.02
C TYR A 99 5.50 -11.28 7.84
N ASN A 100 6.23 -10.95 6.77
CA ASN A 100 7.55 -11.53 6.48
C ASN A 100 8.59 -11.27 7.58
N ASP A 101 8.46 -10.18 8.33
CA ASP A 101 9.30 -9.87 9.49
C ASP A 101 8.96 -10.68 10.75
N GLY A 102 8.03 -11.63 10.65
CA GLY A 102 7.56 -12.50 11.73
C GLY A 102 6.57 -11.85 12.69
N THR A 103 6.24 -10.57 12.51
CA THR A 103 5.20 -9.91 13.31
C THR A 103 3.80 -10.30 12.84
N VAL A 104 2.81 -10.12 13.70
CA VAL A 104 1.40 -10.46 13.44
C VAL A 104 0.53 -9.20 13.57
N SER A 105 -0.52 -9.10 12.76
CA SER A 105 -1.54 -8.06 12.87
C SER A 105 -2.36 -8.18 14.16
N ALA A 106 -3.36 -7.30 14.32
CA ALA A 106 -4.47 -7.59 15.23
C ALA A 106 -5.14 -8.92 14.83
N LYS A 107 -5.69 -9.63 15.82
CA LYS A 107 -6.48 -10.84 15.61
C LYS A 107 -7.93 -10.48 15.32
N ASP A 108 -8.65 -11.44 14.77
CA ASP A 108 -10.09 -11.37 14.48
C ASP A 108 -10.45 -10.20 13.55
N LEU A 109 -9.59 -9.94 12.57
CA LEU A 109 -9.87 -9.02 11.48
C LEU A 109 -10.83 -9.67 10.49
N PRO A 110 -11.89 -8.98 10.04
CA PRO A 110 -12.79 -9.49 9.02
C PRO A 110 -12.13 -9.48 7.64
N PHE A 111 -12.10 -10.62 6.98
CA PHE A 111 -11.65 -10.81 5.61
C PHE A 111 -12.81 -11.29 4.74
N VAL A 112 -12.95 -10.70 3.56
CA VAL A 112 -13.86 -11.20 2.53
C VAL A 112 -13.04 -12.08 1.60
N LEU A 113 -13.37 -13.37 1.55
CA LEU A 113 -12.82 -14.32 0.59
C LEU A 113 -13.80 -14.44 -0.57
N VAL A 114 -13.30 -14.33 -1.79
CA VAL A 114 -14.07 -14.57 -3.01
C VAL A 114 -13.40 -15.69 -3.79
N GLN A 115 -14.20 -16.61 -4.33
CA GLN A 115 -13.79 -17.63 -5.27
C GLN A 115 -14.33 -17.33 -6.66
N MET A 116 -13.48 -17.52 -7.67
CA MET A 116 -13.87 -17.55 -9.08
C MET A 116 -14.24 -18.98 -9.49
N SER A 117 -15.05 -19.14 -10.52
CA SER A 117 -15.49 -20.44 -11.08
C SER A 117 -14.36 -21.38 -11.53
N ASN A 118 -13.13 -20.88 -11.71
CA ASN A 118 -11.96 -21.70 -11.97
C ASN A 118 -11.24 -22.18 -10.69
N GLY A 119 -11.78 -21.86 -9.51
CA GLY A 119 -11.23 -22.18 -8.20
C GLY A 119 -10.30 -21.12 -7.61
N ASP A 120 -9.98 -20.03 -8.33
CA ASP A 120 -9.07 -19.01 -7.83
C ASP A 120 -9.67 -18.22 -6.68
N LEU A 121 -8.86 -18.01 -5.64
CA LEU A 121 -9.26 -17.38 -4.39
C LEU A 121 -8.60 -16.01 -4.22
N TYR A 122 -9.40 -15.06 -3.78
CA TYR A 122 -8.98 -13.67 -3.59
C TYR A 122 -9.47 -13.12 -2.25
N ILE A 123 -8.57 -12.48 -1.52
CA ILE A 123 -8.92 -11.65 -0.37
C ILE A 123 -9.17 -10.24 -0.85
N MET A 124 -10.38 -9.76 -0.55
CA MET A 124 -10.81 -8.44 -0.96
C MET A 124 -10.54 -7.42 0.15
N PRO A 125 -10.10 -6.19 -0.20
CA PRO A 125 -10.04 -5.11 0.77
C PRO A 125 -11.46 -4.81 1.26
N SER A 126 -11.60 -4.38 2.51
CA SER A 126 -12.90 -3.96 3.03
C SER A 126 -13.45 -2.81 2.18
N LYS A 127 -14.78 -2.78 2.05
CA LYS A 127 -15.47 -1.66 1.42
C LYS A 127 -15.11 -0.37 2.13
N GLN A 128 -15.26 -0.29 3.45
CA GLN A 128 -14.93 0.93 4.18
C GLN A 128 -13.41 1.15 4.26
N ALA A 129 -12.97 2.32 3.81
CA ALA A 129 -11.61 2.78 4.00
C ALA A 129 -11.26 2.96 5.49
N GLY A 130 -9.96 2.87 5.82
CA GLY A 130 -9.47 3.12 7.18
C GLY A 130 -9.84 2.04 8.22
N THR A 131 -10.43 0.92 7.79
CA THR A 131 -10.67 -0.24 8.66
C THR A 131 -9.36 -0.91 9.07
N ASP A 132 -9.38 -1.59 10.23
CA ASP A 132 -8.21 -2.31 10.72
C ASP A 132 -7.74 -3.40 9.74
N THR A 133 -8.66 -4.04 9.00
CA THR A 133 -8.31 -4.98 7.92
C THR A 133 -7.51 -4.31 6.82
N ASN A 134 -7.97 -3.18 6.29
CA ASN A 134 -7.26 -2.46 5.22
C ASN A 134 -5.92 -1.91 5.71
N ALA A 135 -5.87 -1.43 6.96
CA ALA A 135 -4.63 -1.01 7.59
C ALA A 135 -3.64 -2.18 7.72
N ALA A 136 -4.11 -3.38 8.06
CA ALA A 136 -3.29 -4.59 8.15
C ALA A 136 -2.81 -5.06 6.77
N LEU A 137 -3.70 -5.14 5.78
CA LEU A 137 -3.37 -5.54 4.40
C LEU A 137 -2.29 -4.64 3.78
N SER A 138 -2.25 -3.36 4.17
CA SER A 138 -1.30 -2.35 3.68
C SER A 138 -0.12 -2.07 4.61
N ALA A 139 -0.03 -2.75 5.76
CA ALA A 139 0.95 -2.42 6.78
C ALA A 139 2.37 -2.83 6.39
N LYS A 140 2.54 -4.08 5.93
CA LYS A 140 3.83 -4.73 5.66
C LYS A 140 3.66 -5.89 4.69
N GLN A 141 4.78 -6.50 4.29
CA GLN A 141 4.82 -7.70 3.45
C GLN A 141 4.08 -8.86 4.11
N ILE A 142 3.03 -9.34 3.46
CA ILE A 142 2.18 -10.41 3.94
C ILE A 142 2.88 -11.75 3.66
N GLN A 143 3.22 -12.48 4.71
CA GLN A 143 3.68 -13.87 4.56
C GLN A 143 2.47 -14.79 4.36
N SER A 144 1.50 -14.70 5.28
CA SER A 144 0.31 -15.54 5.27
C SER A 144 -0.89 -14.83 5.89
N ILE A 145 -2.07 -15.31 5.52
CA ILE A 145 -3.35 -14.97 6.15
C ILE A 145 -3.94 -16.24 6.72
N THR A 146 -4.29 -16.22 8.01
CA THR A 146 -4.90 -17.35 8.72
C THR A 146 -6.28 -16.98 9.19
N PHE A 147 -7.28 -17.76 8.80
CA PHE A 147 -8.63 -17.67 9.32
C PHE A 147 -8.77 -18.42 10.64
N THR A 148 -9.58 -17.86 11.54
CA THR A 148 -9.86 -18.40 12.87
C THR A 148 -11.29 -18.90 12.99
N SER A 149 -12.23 -18.22 12.33
CA SER A 149 -13.63 -18.61 12.27
C SER A 149 -14.33 -18.03 11.05
N ILE A 150 -15.46 -18.65 10.70
CA ILE A 150 -16.41 -18.08 9.76
C ILE A 150 -17.33 -17.08 10.47
N VAL A 151 -17.70 -16.00 9.79
CA VAL A 151 -18.64 -14.99 10.28
C VAL A 151 -19.97 -15.15 9.58
N ASP A 152 -19.92 -15.16 8.25
CA ASP A 152 -21.12 -15.14 7.43
C ASP A 152 -20.90 -15.83 6.09
N VAL A 153 -21.91 -16.59 5.69
CA VAL A 153 -22.04 -17.32 4.43
C VAL A 153 -23.36 -17.04 3.74
N ASN A 154 -24.29 -16.36 4.40
CA ASN A 154 -25.61 -16.06 3.87
C ASN A 154 -25.61 -14.65 3.29
N TYR A 155 -25.21 -14.52 2.04
CA TYR A 155 -24.97 -13.23 1.42
C TYR A 155 -25.54 -13.22 0.01
N SER A 156 -26.31 -12.18 -0.34
CA SER A 156 -26.82 -11.99 -1.72
C SER A 156 -25.74 -11.51 -2.70
N GLY A 157 -24.46 -11.73 -2.38
CA GLY A 157 -23.31 -11.31 -3.19
C GLY A 157 -22.40 -10.23 -2.60
N MET A 158 -21.24 -10.05 -3.21
CA MET A 158 -20.25 -9.08 -2.79
C MET A 158 -20.56 -7.68 -3.34
N GLN A 159 -20.65 -6.63 -2.51
CA GLN A 159 -20.72 -5.26 -3.06
C GLN A 159 -19.56 -4.97 -4.03
N ALA A 160 -19.91 -4.45 -5.21
CA ALA A 160 -19.02 -4.32 -6.36
C ALA A 160 -17.91 -3.29 -6.14
N ASP A 161 -18.17 -2.28 -5.31
CA ASP A 161 -17.23 -1.20 -5.02
C ASP A 161 -16.39 -1.46 -3.75
N ARG A 162 -15.07 -1.25 -3.83
CA ARG A 162 -14.15 -1.45 -2.70
C ARG A 162 -13.20 -0.28 -2.48
N SER A 163 -12.60 -0.25 -1.29
CA SER A 163 -11.54 0.72 -1.00
C SER A 163 -10.28 0.44 -1.81
N VAL A 164 -9.66 1.51 -2.31
CA VAL A 164 -8.35 1.42 -2.96
C VAL A 164 -7.27 1.42 -1.88
N ILE A 165 -6.51 0.34 -1.81
CA ILE A 165 -5.31 0.26 -0.96
C ILE A 165 -4.12 0.76 -1.77
N ASN A 166 -3.48 1.84 -1.32
CA ASN A 166 -2.29 2.39 -1.97
C ASN A 166 -1.05 2.09 -1.12
N PHE A 167 -0.10 1.35 -1.69
CA PHE A 167 1.15 0.97 -1.00
C PHE A 167 2.34 1.86 -1.40
N VAL A 168 2.16 2.84 -2.29
CA VAL A 168 3.30 3.54 -2.88
C VAL A 168 3.66 4.83 -2.13
N THR A 169 4.96 5.06 -2.06
CA THR A 169 5.61 6.23 -1.50
C THR A 169 5.76 7.26 -2.63
N CYS A 170 5.13 8.42 -2.49
CA CYS A 170 5.12 9.42 -3.55
C CYS A 170 5.27 10.85 -3.03
N TYR A 171 5.84 11.71 -3.86
CA TYR A 171 5.90 13.15 -3.69
C TYR A 171 4.77 13.80 -4.48
N ALA A 172 4.19 14.90 -3.99
CA ALA A 172 3.25 15.68 -4.80
C ALA A 172 3.99 16.45 -5.92
N ALA A 173 3.31 16.70 -7.03
CA ALA A 173 3.79 17.59 -8.09
C ALA A 173 4.18 18.97 -7.52
N GLY A 174 5.19 19.59 -8.13
CA GLY A 174 5.79 20.85 -7.67
C GLY A 174 6.84 20.68 -6.57
N THR A 175 6.98 19.48 -5.98
CA THR A 175 8.06 19.18 -5.02
C THR A 175 9.42 19.38 -5.68
N LEU A 176 10.27 20.20 -5.08
CA LEU A 176 11.63 20.43 -5.54
C LEU A 176 12.57 19.33 -5.03
N ILE A 177 13.19 18.60 -5.94
CA ILE A 177 14.19 17.56 -5.65
C ILE A 177 15.58 18.15 -5.85
N GLY A 178 16.48 17.92 -4.90
CA GLY A 178 17.87 18.34 -4.98
C GLY A 178 18.60 17.65 -6.13
N THR A 179 19.18 18.43 -7.03
CA THR A 179 20.05 17.95 -8.11
C THR A 179 21.41 18.65 -8.06
N PRO A 180 22.45 18.15 -8.75
CA PRO A 180 23.78 18.78 -8.74
C PRO A 180 23.80 20.23 -9.23
N THR A 181 22.84 20.61 -10.09
CA THR A 181 22.72 21.96 -10.65
C THR A 181 21.69 22.83 -9.92
N GLY A 182 21.22 22.38 -8.74
CA GLY A 182 20.20 23.05 -7.95
C GLY A 182 18.86 22.30 -7.90
N PRO A 183 17.90 22.73 -7.07
CA PRO A 183 16.62 22.04 -6.95
C PRO A 183 15.79 22.13 -8.24
N ARG A 184 15.17 21.03 -8.66
CA ARG A 184 14.28 20.96 -9.82
C ARG A 184 12.92 20.40 -9.40
N ALA A 185 11.83 20.90 -9.97
CA ALA A 185 10.51 20.36 -9.73
C ALA A 185 10.42 18.91 -10.25
N ILE A 186 9.82 18.02 -9.47
CA ILE A 186 9.84 16.58 -9.73
C ILE A 186 9.26 16.21 -11.11
N GLU A 187 8.20 16.90 -11.54
CA GLU A 187 7.55 16.70 -12.83
C GLU A 187 8.42 17.09 -14.04
N THR A 188 9.55 17.78 -13.81
CA THR A 188 10.52 18.16 -14.85
C THR A 188 11.69 17.20 -14.97
N LEU A 189 11.79 16.23 -14.07
CA LEU A 189 12.85 15.23 -14.07
C LEU A 189 12.52 14.09 -15.03
N VAL A 190 13.55 13.51 -15.64
CA VAL A 190 13.42 12.37 -16.54
C VAL A 190 14.44 11.27 -16.20
N PRO A 191 14.23 10.01 -16.61
CA PRO A 191 15.25 8.98 -16.42
C PRO A 191 16.60 9.41 -17.01
N GLY A 192 17.68 9.16 -16.27
CA GLY A 192 19.03 9.62 -16.59
C GLY A 192 19.42 10.96 -15.95
N ASP A 193 18.47 11.78 -15.49
CA ASP A 193 18.80 12.96 -14.67
C ASP A 193 19.48 12.53 -13.36
N MET A 194 20.39 13.37 -12.85
CA MET A 194 21.11 13.11 -11.60
C MET A 194 20.39 13.76 -10.42
N VAL A 195 20.13 13.00 -9.35
CA VAL A 195 19.58 13.50 -8.08
C VAL A 195 20.61 13.38 -6.97
N ASN A 196 20.66 14.36 -6.07
CA ASN A 196 21.55 14.32 -4.93
C ASN A 196 21.05 13.27 -3.92
N THR A 197 21.94 12.38 -3.50
CA THR A 197 21.68 11.41 -2.44
C THR A 197 22.55 11.68 -1.21
N LEU A 198 22.12 11.22 -0.05
CA LEU A 198 22.85 11.40 1.20
C LEU A 198 24.18 10.64 1.23
N ASP A 199 24.19 9.40 0.72
CA ASP A 199 25.29 8.45 0.95
C ASP A 199 26.21 8.25 -0.25
N HIS A 200 25.65 8.30 -1.47
CA HIS A 200 26.35 7.84 -2.68
C HIS A 200 26.63 8.98 -3.67
N GLY A 201 26.58 10.23 -3.22
CA GLY A 201 26.68 11.40 -4.11
C GLY A 201 25.51 11.45 -5.11
N PRO A 202 25.63 12.19 -6.21
CA PRO A 202 24.58 12.22 -7.22
C PRO A 202 24.36 10.84 -7.85
N GLN A 203 23.12 10.36 -7.90
CA GLN A 203 22.72 9.09 -8.52
C GLN A 203 21.75 9.33 -9.67
N PRO A 204 21.80 8.51 -10.75
CA PRO A 204 20.89 8.65 -11.87
C PRO A 204 19.49 8.16 -11.51
N ILE A 205 18.47 8.91 -11.93
CA ILE A 205 17.09 8.43 -11.93
C ILE A 205 16.99 7.29 -12.92
N ARG A 206 16.55 6.13 -12.44
CA ARG A 206 16.36 4.92 -13.22
C ARG A 206 14.96 4.84 -13.80
N TRP A 207 13.98 5.30 -13.05
CA TRP A 207 12.62 5.42 -13.50
C TRP A 207 11.93 6.55 -12.72
N ILE A 208 11.02 7.24 -13.40
CA ILE A 208 10.16 8.25 -12.78
C ILE A 208 8.73 8.03 -13.24
N GLY A 209 7.83 7.74 -12.31
CA GLY A 209 6.43 7.52 -12.60
C GLY A 209 5.54 8.55 -11.96
N ARG A 210 4.33 8.68 -12.49
CA ARG A 210 3.30 9.58 -11.96
C ARG A 210 1.97 8.86 -11.80
N HIS A 211 1.19 9.31 -10.83
CA HIS A 211 -0.15 8.80 -10.56
C HIS A 211 -1.06 9.93 -10.10
N GLN A 212 -2.27 10.04 -10.66
CA GLN A 212 -3.24 11.03 -10.22
C GLN A 212 -4.19 10.45 -9.18
N LEU A 213 -4.30 11.11 -8.03
CA LEU A 213 -5.25 10.80 -6.99
C LEU A 213 -6.39 11.83 -6.99
N GLY A 214 -7.61 11.38 -7.28
CA GLY A 214 -8.78 12.24 -7.34
C GLY A 214 -9.30 12.64 -5.96
N VAL A 215 -10.04 13.76 -5.91
CA VAL A 215 -10.70 14.22 -4.66
C VAL A 215 -11.67 13.16 -4.13
N MET A 216 -12.43 12.54 -5.03
CA MET A 216 -13.41 11.51 -4.63
C MET A 216 -12.74 10.28 -4.01
N ASP A 217 -11.53 9.92 -4.48
CA ASP A 217 -10.75 8.83 -3.89
C ASP A 217 -10.29 9.17 -2.48
N MET A 218 -9.89 10.42 -2.23
CA MET A 218 -9.50 10.90 -0.89
C MET A 218 -10.67 11.10 0.06
N ILE A 219 -11.84 11.48 -0.45
CA ILE A 219 -13.09 11.53 0.35
C ILE A 219 -13.51 10.11 0.73
N ALA A 220 -13.51 9.20 -0.24
CA ALA A 220 -13.86 7.80 -0.01
C ALA A 220 -12.84 7.07 0.86
N ASN A 221 -11.56 7.47 0.79
CA ASN A 221 -10.48 6.92 1.59
C ASN A 221 -9.62 8.03 2.24
N PRO A 222 -10.00 8.49 3.45
CA PRO A 222 -9.22 9.46 4.21
C PRO A 222 -7.78 9.00 4.50
N ALA A 223 -7.50 7.69 4.50
CA ALA A 223 -6.15 7.17 4.69
C ALA A 223 -5.23 7.38 3.47
N LEU A 224 -5.76 7.88 2.35
CA LEU A 224 -4.99 8.33 1.17
C LEU A 224 -4.68 9.83 1.20
N GLN A 225 -5.24 10.59 2.16
CA GLN A 225 -4.99 12.03 2.25
C GLN A 225 -3.48 12.27 2.41
N PRO A 226 -2.88 13.16 1.61
CA PRO A 226 -1.47 13.49 1.74
C PRO A 226 -1.14 13.95 3.16
N VAL A 227 0.10 13.74 3.58
CA VAL A 227 0.64 14.37 4.79
C VAL A 227 1.37 15.63 4.36
N ARG A 228 0.92 16.77 4.88
CA ARG A 228 1.62 18.05 4.79
C ARG A 228 2.68 18.11 5.88
N ILE A 229 3.90 18.44 5.47
CA ILE A 229 5.04 18.75 6.32
C ILE A 229 5.37 20.23 6.07
N GLY A 230 5.04 21.08 7.03
CA GLY A 230 5.29 22.53 6.94
C GLY A 230 6.77 22.86 6.94
N ALA A 231 7.12 24.04 6.40
CA ALA A 231 8.50 24.50 6.39
C ALA A 231 9.09 24.52 7.82
N GLY A 232 10.29 23.95 7.98
CA GLY A 232 10.99 23.85 9.27
C GLY A 232 10.46 22.78 10.24
N ALA A 233 9.36 22.08 9.92
CA ALA A 233 8.69 21.18 10.87
C ALA A 233 9.51 19.94 11.27
N MET A 234 10.50 19.53 10.47
CA MET A 234 11.36 18.39 10.79
C MET A 234 12.58 18.78 11.65
N GLY A 235 12.91 20.08 11.75
CA GLY A 235 14.10 20.58 12.42
C GLY A 235 15.16 21.12 11.46
N GLN A 236 16.13 21.87 11.99
CA GLN A 236 17.19 22.53 11.19
C GLN A 236 16.67 23.44 10.06
N GLY A 237 15.44 23.96 10.18
CA GLY A 237 14.80 24.74 9.12
C GLY A 237 14.34 23.91 7.92
N LEU A 238 14.21 22.58 8.08
CA LEU A 238 13.74 21.67 7.04
C LEU A 238 12.32 21.13 7.32
N PRO A 239 11.52 20.88 6.27
CA PRO A 239 11.77 21.21 4.86
C PRO A 239 11.85 22.72 4.61
N LEU A 240 12.51 23.16 3.54
CA LEU A 240 12.70 24.58 3.20
C LEU A 240 11.38 25.26 2.80
N ARG A 241 10.47 24.47 2.22
CA ARG A 241 9.11 24.85 1.86
C ARG A 241 8.14 23.80 2.38
N GLU A 242 6.86 24.07 2.22
CA GLU A 242 5.84 23.03 2.42
C GLU A 242 6.14 21.83 1.50
N LEU A 243 6.12 20.63 2.09
CA LEU A 243 6.31 19.36 1.41
C LEU A 243 5.05 18.50 1.60
N LEU A 244 4.44 18.09 0.49
CA LEU A 244 3.32 17.14 0.48
C LEU A 244 3.78 15.78 0.00
N VAL A 245 3.52 14.76 0.81
CA VAL A 245 3.90 13.37 0.51
C VAL A 245 2.75 12.41 0.80
N SER A 246 2.79 11.24 0.16
CA SER A 246 1.83 10.19 0.47
C SER A 246 2.00 9.70 1.93
N PRO A 247 0.94 9.17 2.58
CA PRO A 247 0.98 8.74 3.98
C PRO A 247 2.09 7.74 4.33
N GLN A 248 2.43 6.86 3.39
CA GLN A 248 3.46 5.84 3.58
C GLN A 248 4.87 6.33 3.24
N HIS A 249 5.01 7.49 2.62
CA HIS A 249 6.29 8.08 2.26
C HIS A 249 7.16 8.26 3.50
N ARG A 250 8.36 7.69 3.48
CA ARG A 250 9.25 7.70 4.63
C ARG A 250 10.19 8.89 4.58
N MET A 251 10.21 9.57 5.71
CA MET A 251 11.11 10.66 6.01
C MET A 251 12.27 10.12 6.86
N LEU A 252 13.48 10.63 6.62
CA LEU A 252 14.61 10.31 7.49
C LEU A 252 14.41 11.02 8.84
N VAL A 253 14.54 10.27 9.92
CA VAL A 253 14.61 10.81 11.28
C VAL A 253 16.01 10.55 11.80
N ARG A 254 16.70 11.63 12.18
CA ARG A 254 18.04 11.58 12.78
C ARG A 254 18.03 12.22 14.15
N SER A 255 18.07 11.41 15.21
CA SER A 255 18.00 11.96 16.57
C SER A 255 18.58 11.05 17.66
N PRO A 256 18.99 11.62 18.82
CA PRO A 256 19.33 10.82 20.00
C PRO A 256 18.18 9.95 20.53
N ILE A 257 16.92 10.27 20.18
CA ILE A 257 15.77 9.43 20.52
C ILE A 257 15.76 8.21 19.60
N ALA A 258 15.99 8.39 18.30
CA ALA A 258 16.12 7.28 17.35
C ALA A 258 17.27 6.35 17.75
N GLN A 259 18.45 6.90 18.05
CA GLN A 259 19.62 6.13 18.53
C GLN A 259 19.26 5.25 19.74
N ARG A 260 18.60 5.83 20.76
CA ARG A 260 18.21 5.07 21.97
C ARG A 260 17.12 4.05 21.73
N MET A 261 16.26 4.26 20.74
CA MET A 261 15.13 3.37 20.46
C MET A 261 15.49 2.23 19.54
N PHE A 262 16.40 2.45 18.59
CA PHE A 262 16.64 1.55 17.47
C PHE A 262 18.10 1.11 17.34
N GLY A 263 19.03 1.73 18.09
CA GLY A 263 20.46 1.43 17.99
C GLY A 263 21.16 2.15 16.83
N GLY A 264 20.41 2.72 15.88
CA GLY A 264 20.91 3.58 14.80
C GLY A 264 20.47 5.03 14.97
N ALA A 265 21.36 5.97 14.62
CA ALA A 265 21.11 7.41 14.75
C ALA A 265 20.08 7.90 13.73
N GLU A 266 19.96 7.17 12.63
CA GLU A 266 19.15 7.47 11.45
C GLU A 266 18.20 6.30 11.17
N VAL A 267 16.92 6.62 10.99
CA VAL A 267 15.87 5.63 10.69
C VAL A 267 14.84 6.22 9.72
N MET A 268 14.16 5.38 8.94
CA MET A 268 13.10 5.81 8.03
C MET A 268 11.72 5.65 8.67
N VAL A 269 10.93 6.72 8.68
CA VAL A 269 9.60 6.75 9.32
C VAL A 269 8.55 7.26 8.34
N ALA A 270 7.49 6.48 8.14
CA ALA A 270 6.35 6.88 7.31
C ALA A 270 5.69 8.17 7.83
N ALA A 271 5.40 9.12 6.94
CA ALA A 271 4.88 10.44 7.27
C ALA A 271 3.60 10.38 8.12
N LYS A 272 2.70 9.42 7.85
CA LYS A 272 1.47 9.22 8.65
C LYS A 272 1.72 8.89 10.13
N HIS A 273 2.91 8.40 10.47
CA HIS A 273 3.29 8.13 11.87
C HIS A 273 3.96 9.32 12.54
N LEU A 274 4.35 10.34 11.78
CA LEU A 274 4.83 11.64 12.26
C LEU A 274 3.69 12.67 12.35
N ALA A 275 2.56 12.42 11.67
CA ALA A 275 1.35 13.22 11.78
C ALA A 275 0.91 13.41 13.24
N GLY A 276 0.68 14.68 13.61
CA GLY A 276 0.40 15.10 14.99
C GLY A 276 1.60 15.73 15.70
N LEU A 277 2.79 15.69 15.10
CA LEU A 277 3.90 16.57 15.49
C LEU A 277 3.61 18.01 15.02
N PRO A 278 4.13 19.04 15.72
CA PRO A 278 3.96 20.43 15.29
C PRO A 278 4.40 20.64 13.84
N GLY A 279 3.48 21.13 13.00
CA GLY A 279 3.74 21.37 11.58
C GLY A 279 3.67 20.14 10.67
N ILE A 280 3.24 18.97 11.18
CA ILE A 280 3.05 17.75 10.38
C ILE A 280 1.63 17.22 10.55
N GLU A 281 0.83 17.26 9.48
CA GLU A 281 -0.61 16.97 9.55
C GLU A 281 -1.18 16.38 8.25
N PRO A 282 -2.25 15.56 8.32
CA PRO A 282 -2.97 15.13 7.13
C PRO A 282 -3.70 16.31 6.47
N CYS A 283 -3.71 16.36 5.14
CA CYS A 283 -4.46 17.33 4.36
C CYS A 283 -5.94 16.96 4.29
N THR A 284 -6.76 17.51 5.20
CA THR A 284 -8.22 17.37 5.12
C THR A 284 -8.79 18.27 4.02
N GLY A 285 -9.61 17.71 3.13
CA GLY A 285 -10.27 18.48 2.05
C GLY A 285 -9.39 18.83 0.85
N ALA A 286 -8.37 18.01 0.56
CA ALA A 286 -7.40 18.25 -0.50
C ALA A 286 -8.02 18.29 -1.91
N ALA A 287 -7.50 19.18 -2.75
CA ALA A 287 -7.66 19.18 -4.21
C ALA A 287 -7.01 17.92 -4.82
N PRO A 288 -7.32 17.52 -6.08
CA PRO A 288 -6.66 16.37 -6.70
C PRO A 288 -5.14 16.49 -6.60
N VAL A 289 -4.47 15.39 -6.30
CA VAL A 289 -3.02 15.37 -6.11
C VAL A 289 -2.41 14.52 -7.19
N GLU A 290 -1.48 15.12 -7.95
CA GLU A 290 -0.61 14.36 -8.83
C GLU A 290 0.63 13.93 -8.05
N TYR A 291 0.82 12.63 -7.94
CA TYR A 291 1.92 12.00 -7.24
C TYR A 291 3.01 11.55 -8.19
N TRP A 292 4.25 11.62 -7.74
CA TRP A 292 5.44 11.27 -8.49
C TRP A 292 6.37 10.36 -7.68
N HIS A 293 7.05 9.45 -8.38
CA HIS A 293 7.93 8.42 -7.80
C HIS A 293 9.30 8.48 -8.47
N ILE A 294 10.38 8.42 -7.69
CA ILE A 294 11.75 8.37 -8.24
C ILE A 294 12.38 7.05 -7.84
N LEU A 295 12.73 6.20 -8.80
CA LEU A 295 13.50 5.00 -8.58
C LEU A 295 14.96 5.23 -8.97
N CYS A 296 15.88 4.77 -8.14
CA CYS A 296 17.33 4.72 -8.39
C CYS A 296 17.79 3.26 -8.44
N ASP A 297 19.09 3.01 -8.67
CA ASP A 297 19.65 1.65 -8.65
C ASP A 297 19.53 0.98 -7.27
N ARG A 298 19.58 1.80 -6.23
CA ARG A 298 19.41 1.40 -4.83
C ARG A 298 18.29 2.21 -4.22
N HIS A 299 17.84 1.78 -3.05
CA HIS A 299 17.07 2.67 -2.21
C HIS A 299 18.01 3.78 -1.70
N GLU A 300 17.73 5.01 -2.10
CA GLU A 300 18.52 6.18 -1.75
C GLU A 300 17.75 7.11 -0.81
N VAL A 301 18.48 7.85 0.01
CA VAL A 301 17.93 9.03 0.71
C VAL A 301 18.16 10.24 -0.18
N LEU A 302 17.07 10.79 -0.74
CA LEU A 302 17.02 11.98 -1.56
C LEU A 302 16.75 13.23 -0.71
N PHE A 303 16.84 14.41 -1.33
CA PHE A 303 16.48 15.68 -0.69
C PHE A 303 15.27 16.32 -1.39
N ALA A 304 14.10 16.24 -0.76
CA ALA A 304 12.85 16.85 -1.22
C ALA A 304 12.54 18.11 -0.40
N GLU A 305 12.43 19.27 -1.06
CA GLU A 305 12.41 20.59 -0.41
C GLU A 305 13.57 20.74 0.60
N GLY A 306 14.72 20.14 0.29
CA GLY A 306 15.90 20.07 1.17
C GLY A 306 15.79 19.07 2.34
N ALA A 307 14.61 18.52 2.64
CA ALA A 307 14.45 17.50 3.67
C ALA A 307 14.85 16.11 3.18
N PRO A 308 15.56 15.31 3.99
CA PRO A 308 15.94 13.94 3.63
C PRO A 308 14.73 12.97 3.65
N SER A 309 14.47 12.30 2.53
CA SER A 309 13.36 11.38 2.32
C SER A 309 13.73 10.25 1.36
N GLU A 310 12.91 9.20 1.28
CA GLU A 310 13.23 8.03 0.44
C GLU A 310 13.08 8.27 -1.08
N SER A 311 13.92 7.63 -1.88
CA SER A 311 13.53 7.20 -3.23
C SER A 311 12.49 6.08 -3.14
N LEU A 312 11.87 5.70 -4.26
CA LEU A 312 11.00 4.53 -4.31
C LEU A 312 11.78 3.29 -3.86
N TYR A 313 11.36 2.73 -2.73
CA TYR A 313 11.87 1.46 -2.24
C TYR A 313 11.09 0.32 -2.90
N THR A 314 11.66 -0.27 -3.96
CA THR A 314 11.08 -1.42 -4.70
C THR A 314 11.23 -2.75 -3.95
N GLY A 315 11.05 -2.78 -2.63
CA GLY A 315 10.73 -4.06 -1.98
C GLY A 315 9.49 -4.66 -2.63
N GLU A 316 9.33 -5.99 -2.67
CA GLU A 316 8.30 -6.70 -3.47
C GLU A 316 6.96 -5.94 -3.55
N GLN A 317 6.43 -5.42 -2.44
CA GLN A 317 5.18 -4.66 -2.36
C GLN A 317 5.07 -3.36 -3.16
N ALA A 318 6.15 -2.58 -3.34
CA ALA A 318 6.06 -1.28 -4.00
C ALA A 318 5.90 -1.42 -5.51
N LEU A 319 6.48 -2.46 -6.12
CA LEU A 319 6.19 -2.84 -7.50
C LEU A 319 4.69 -3.15 -7.64
N TYR A 320 4.11 -3.91 -6.72
CA TYR A 320 2.69 -4.27 -6.75
C TYR A 320 1.71 -3.16 -6.37
N ALA A 321 2.15 -1.91 -6.25
CA ALA A 321 1.26 -0.78 -6.02
C ALA A 321 1.34 0.29 -7.11
N LEU A 322 2.29 0.15 -8.04
CA LEU A 322 2.23 0.83 -9.33
C LEU A 322 1.07 0.27 -10.18
N ASP A 323 0.63 1.05 -11.16
CA ASP A 323 -0.28 0.58 -12.19
C ASP A 323 0.37 -0.52 -13.05
N PRO A 324 -0.42 -1.33 -13.78
CA PRO A 324 0.13 -2.41 -14.62
C PRO A 324 1.20 -1.91 -15.60
N GLU A 325 1.04 -0.71 -16.15
CA GLU A 325 1.99 -0.08 -17.08
C GLU A 325 3.32 0.25 -16.41
N GLY A 326 3.31 0.96 -15.26
CA GLY A 326 4.53 1.26 -14.51
C GLY A 326 5.23 0.01 -13.97
N ARG A 327 4.48 -1.05 -13.64
CA ARG A 327 5.06 -2.36 -13.31
C ARG A 327 5.76 -3.01 -14.49
N ALA A 328 5.08 -3.10 -15.62
CA ALA A 328 5.62 -3.72 -16.83
C ALA A 328 6.86 -2.95 -17.30
N GLU A 329 6.84 -1.62 -17.20
CA GLU A 329 7.97 -0.76 -17.51
C GLU A 329 9.16 -1.02 -16.57
N ILE A 330 8.96 -1.00 -15.25
CA ILE A 330 10.06 -1.29 -14.30
C ILE A 330 10.56 -2.73 -14.46
N ALA A 331 9.69 -3.72 -14.66
CA ALA A 331 10.09 -5.11 -14.88
C ALA A 331 10.88 -5.30 -16.18
N ALA A 332 10.51 -4.58 -17.25
CA ALA A 332 11.23 -4.60 -18.52
C ALA A 332 12.58 -3.88 -18.46
N LEU A 333 12.66 -2.77 -17.71
CA LEU A 333 13.89 -1.99 -17.54
C LEU A 333 14.87 -2.65 -16.56
N PHE A 334 14.36 -3.40 -15.58
CA PHE A 334 15.16 -4.01 -14.51
C PHE A 334 14.80 -5.49 -14.26
N PRO A 335 15.03 -6.38 -15.23
CA PRO A 335 14.65 -7.79 -15.14
C PRO A 335 15.38 -8.57 -14.02
N ASP A 336 16.58 -8.10 -13.62
CA ASP A 336 17.44 -8.74 -12.62
C ASP A 336 17.52 -7.93 -11.31
N MET A 337 16.51 -7.12 -10.98
CA MET A 337 16.52 -6.30 -9.76
C MET A 337 16.53 -7.22 -8.51
N ALA A 338 17.68 -7.31 -7.83
CA ALA A 338 17.76 -7.93 -6.52
C ALA A 338 16.81 -7.20 -5.55
N PRO A 339 16.20 -7.89 -4.56
CA PRO A 339 15.36 -7.22 -3.57
C PRO A 339 16.18 -6.10 -2.92
N PRO A 340 15.74 -4.83 -3.03
CA PRO A 340 16.57 -3.71 -2.62
C PRO A 340 16.79 -3.76 -1.12
N GLU A 341 18.03 -3.52 -0.69
CA GLU A 341 18.29 -3.22 0.71
C GLU A 341 17.81 -1.80 1.01
N PRO A 342 17.15 -1.55 2.14
CA PRO A 342 16.70 -0.22 2.46
C PRO A 342 17.88 0.68 2.86
N ALA A 343 17.85 1.95 2.47
CA ALA A 343 18.92 2.92 2.77
C ALA A 343 19.22 3.04 4.28
N ARG A 344 18.18 2.92 5.11
CA ARG A 344 18.22 2.84 6.57
C ARG A 344 17.10 1.93 7.06
N ASP A 345 17.13 1.56 8.35
CA ASP A 345 16.08 0.75 8.97
C ASP A 345 14.69 1.37 8.80
N LEU A 346 13.76 0.59 8.26
CA LEU A 346 12.36 0.97 8.10
C LEU A 346 11.63 0.71 9.41
N VAL A 347 11.18 1.77 10.10
CA VAL A 347 10.58 1.63 11.43
C VAL A 347 9.12 1.14 11.35
N PRO A 348 8.76 0.01 12.00
CA PRO A 348 7.38 -0.44 12.05
C PRO A 348 6.45 0.56 12.74
N GLY A 349 5.21 0.67 12.27
CA GLY A 349 4.29 1.74 12.68
C GLY A 349 4.08 1.93 14.18
N ARG A 350 4.02 0.84 14.97
CA ARG A 350 3.89 0.94 16.45
C ARG A 350 5.08 1.65 17.09
N ARG A 351 6.29 1.30 16.66
CA ARG A 351 7.53 1.91 17.19
C ARG A 351 7.72 3.32 16.64
N ALA A 352 7.33 3.57 15.39
CA ALA A 352 7.33 4.90 14.78
C ALA A 352 6.43 5.90 15.54
N ARG A 353 5.20 5.51 15.90
CA ARG A 353 4.31 6.36 16.72
C ARG A 353 4.87 6.61 18.11
N THR A 354 5.55 5.61 18.69
CA THR A 354 6.23 5.78 19.98
C THR A 354 7.39 6.78 19.88
N LEU A 355 8.14 6.74 18.78
CA LEU A 355 9.20 7.70 18.47
C LEU A 355 8.62 9.11 18.36
N ALA A 356 7.60 9.31 17.53
CA ALA A 356 6.92 10.60 17.36
C ALA A 356 6.42 11.16 18.69
N ARG A 357 5.74 10.35 19.51
CA ARG A 357 5.29 10.78 20.84
C ARG A 357 6.44 11.27 21.72
N ARG A 358 7.58 10.57 21.74
CA ARG A 358 8.76 10.99 22.52
C ARG A 358 9.37 12.29 22.02
N HIS A 359 9.36 12.52 20.71
CA HIS A 359 9.78 13.81 20.13
C HIS A 359 8.85 14.95 20.57
N ALA A 360 7.53 14.72 20.56
CA ALA A 360 6.53 15.68 21.04
C ALA A 360 6.71 16.02 22.53
N GLU A 361 6.75 14.99 23.39
CA GLU A 361 6.90 15.12 24.85
C GLU A 361 8.23 15.80 25.22
N GLY A 362 9.31 15.43 24.52
CA GLY A 362 10.65 15.98 24.76
C GLY A 362 10.92 17.31 24.06
N LYS A 363 9.99 17.82 23.25
CA LYS A 363 10.16 18.99 22.37
C LYS A 363 11.48 18.93 21.58
N ARG A 364 11.77 17.76 21.00
CA ARG A 364 12.99 17.51 20.22
C ARG A 364 12.67 17.42 18.74
N GLU A 365 13.49 18.06 17.93
CA GLU A 365 13.44 18.01 16.47
C GLU A 365 13.69 16.59 15.93
N LEU A 366 13.09 16.25 14.78
CA LEU A 366 13.28 14.96 14.10
C LEU A 366 14.65 14.87 13.43
N LEU A 367 15.19 16.02 12.99
CA LEU A 367 16.52 16.18 12.44
C LEU A 367 17.38 16.96 13.45
N ALA A 368 17.92 16.27 14.44
CA ALA A 368 18.87 16.84 15.38
C ALA A 368 20.32 16.70 14.87
N GLN A 369 21.20 17.60 15.31
CA GLN A 369 22.64 17.32 15.25
C GLN A 369 22.92 16.14 16.20
N ALA A 370 23.74 15.19 15.73
CA ALA A 370 24.08 13.98 16.45
C ALA A 370 24.83 14.28 17.76
#